data_AF-A0A150FYH9-F1
#
_entry.id   AF-A0A150FYH9-F1
#
_cell.length_a   1.000
_cell.length_b   1.000
_cell.length_c   1.000
_cell.angle_alpha   90.00
_cell.angle_beta   90.00
_cell.angle_gamma   90.00
#
_symmetry.space_group_name_H-M   'P 1'
#
loop_
_entity.id
_entity.type
_entity.pdbx_description
1 polymer ?
#
loop_
_entity_poly.entity_id
_entity_poly.type
_entity_poly.pdbx_seq_one_letter_code
_entity_poly.pdbx_strand_id
1 'polypeptide(L)'
;MAVIAVFILYPGWAQAALSVFACYEIDDGQTGLYPQNQKAAWRNGYWVRDMAQQCYTGVHLRLYVPIGIASVLVLCFGPPLASFLILWKHRAELGSERVRQRYSFLFARYKPSFFWWESVLMVEELMLVAVEVFGRGLKSVTHQILVMLAAFVVVSAINITSKPNRLWVITMLEFMSMTVLSLTVSLSLFFVVDQGLSGADERSVGALILVINVALLVIFLGVLLRGTWGKLRSTASRANCIAIAALTRRSGKKCARKDHGADGKEKWYRY
;
A
#
# COMPACT_ATOMS: atom_id res chain seq x y z
N MET A 1 7.82 -14.16 9.04
CA MET A 1 7.05 -14.56 7.85
C MET A 1 5.54 -14.44 8.07
N ALA A 2 4.93 -15.14 9.02
CA ALA A 2 3.47 -15.08 9.25
C ALA A 2 2.92 -13.65 9.47
N VAL A 3 3.61 -12.83 10.25
CA VAL A 3 3.18 -11.44 10.52
C VAL A 3 3.20 -10.57 9.26
N ILE A 4 4.18 -10.77 8.36
CA ILE A 4 4.26 -10.02 7.10
C ILE A 4 3.11 -10.42 6.16
N ALA A 5 2.77 -11.72 6.12
CA ALA A 5 1.65 -12.21 5.32
C ALA A 5 0.31 -11.61 5.76
N VAL A 6 0.09 -11.47 7.08
CA VAL A 6 -1.09 -10.79 7.64
C VAL A 6 -1.20 -9.35 7.12
N PHE A 7 -0.09 -8.61 7.05
CA PHE A 7 -0.08 -7.23 6.59
C PHE A 7 -0.33 -7.13 5.08
N ILE A 8 0.22 -8.05 4.29
CA ILE A 8 -0.01 -8.09 2.84
C ILE A 8 -1.46 -8.44 2.50
N LEU A 9 -2.08 -9.32 3.29
CA LEU A 9 -3.46 -9.77 3.06
C LEU A 9 -4.52 -8.86 3.70
N TYR A 10 -4.09 -7.90 4.52
CA TYR A 10 -4.95 -6.99 5.27
C TYR A 10 -6.02 -6.29 4.41
N PRO A 11 -5.70 -5.62 3.28
CA PRO A 11 -6.74 -4.98 2.46
C PRO A 11 -7.78 -5.97 1.95
N GLY A 12 -7.38 -7.19 1.58
CA GLY A 12 -8.31 -8.23 1.14
C GLY A 12 -9.25 -8.70 2.26
N TRP A 13 -8.73 -8.85 3.48
CA TRP A 13 -9.55 -9.20 4.64
C TRP A 13 -10.50 -8.08 5.07
N ALA A 14 -10.02 -6.83 5.06
CA ALA A 14 -10.83 -5.66 5.33
C ALA A 14 -11.97 -5.53 4.31
N GLN A 15 -11.66 -5.72 3.02
CA GLN A 15 -12.64 -5.69 1.93
C GLN A 15 -13.71 -6.78 2.14
N ALA A 16 -13.30 -8.01 2.45
CA ALA A 16 -14.22 -9.11 2.70
C ALA A 16 -15.13 -8.82 3.91
N ALA A 17 -14.55 -8.39 5.04
CA ALA A 17 -15.29 -8.08 6.26
C ALA A 17 -16.30 -6.94 6.06
N LEU A 18 -15.88 -5.84 5.42
CA LEU A 18 -16.74 -4.69 5.15
C LEU A 18 -17.83 -5.00 4.10
N SER A 19 -17.55 -5.89 3.14
CA SER A 19 -18.52 -6.24 2.10
C SER A 19 -19.75 -6.99 2.59
N VAL A 20 -19.73 -7.50 3.82
CA VAL A 20 -20.92 -8.01 4.51
C VAL A 20 -21.97 -6.91 4.67
N PHE A 21 -21.55 -5.67 4.89
CA PHE A 21 -22.43 -4.53 5.15
C PHE A 21 -22.78 -3.73 3.90
N ALA A 22 -22.22 -4.10 2.74
CA ALA A 22 -22.44 -3.39 1.48
C ALA A 22 -23.78 -3.82 0.88
N CYS A 23 -24.69 -2.86 0.75
CA CYS A 23 -25.99 -3.04 0.11
C CYS A 23 -26.07 -2.23 -1.18
N TYR A 24 -26.83 -2.73 -2.15
CA TYR A 24 -27.08 -2.08 -3.42
C TYR A 24 -28.58 -2.00 -3.70
N GLU A 25 -29.08 -0.82 -4.02
CA GLU A 25 -30.47 -0.59 -4.42
C GLU A 25 -30.57 -0.76 -5.94
N ILE A 26 -31.44 -1.65 -6.40
CA ILE A 26 -31.66 -1.91 -7.84
C ILE A 26 -32.80 -1.03 -8.35
N ASP A 27 -33.98 -1.21 -7.75
CA ASP A 27 -35.16 -0.41 -8.04
C ASP A 27 -35.57 0.38 -6.79
N ASP A 28 -35.91 1.65 -6.95
CA ASP A 28 -36.45 2.48 -5.85
C ASP A 28 -37.99 2.46 -5.80
N GLY A 29 -38.64 1.78 -6.76
CA GLY A 29 -40.09 1.66 -6.86
C GLY A 29 -40.80 2.96 -7.27
N GLN A 30 -40.06 4.04 -7.58
CA GLN A 30 -40.61 5.39 -7.75
C GLN A 30 -40.07 6.11 -8.99
N THR A 31 -38.78 5.99 -9.30
CA THR A 31 -38.13 6.73 -10.39
C THR A 31 -37.61 5.78 -11.46
N GLY A 32 -37.86 6.11 -12.73
CA GLY A 32 -37.42 5.31 -13.87
C GLY A 32 -38.36 5.41 -15.08
N LEU A 33 -37.90 4.97 -16.25
CA LEU A 33 -38.71 4.98 -17.48
C LEU A 33 -39.88 3.96 -17.43
N TYR A 34 -39.80 2.96 -16.55
CA TYR A 34 -40.79 1.86 -16.47
C TYR A 34 -41.09 1.46 -15.01
N PRO A 35 -41.76 2.32 -14.21
CA PRO A 35 -42.02 2.08 -12.79
C PRO A 35 -42.85 0.80 -12.55
N GLN A 36 -43.76 0.45 -13.45
CA GLN A 36 -44.55 -0.79 -13.35
C GLN A 36 -43.73 -2.09 -13.44
N ASN A 37 -42.49 -2.03 -13.95
CA ASN A 37 -41.61 -3.18 -14.08
C ASN A 37 -40.61 -3.32 -12.93
N GLN A 38 -40.62 -2.39 -11.97
CA GLN A 38 -39.73 -2.39 -10.82
C GLN A 38 -40.18 -3.42 -9.78
N LYS A 39 -39.64 -4.63 -9.88
CA LYS A 39 -39.95 -5.75 -8.98
C LYS A 39 -38.90 -5.92 -7.89
N ALA A 40 -37.72 -5.31 -8.04
CA ALA A 40 -36.59 -5.46 -7.14
C ALA A 40 -36.48 -4.29 -6.13
N ALA A 41 -37.57 -3.99 -5.41
CA ALA A 41 -37.69 -2.78 -4.57
C ALA A 41 -37.60 -3.04 -3.06
N TRP A 42 -36.67 -3.91 -2.62
CA TRP A 42 -36.47 -4.11 -1.18
C TRP A 42 -35.90 -2.84 -0.52
N ARG A 43 -36.49 -2.44 0.63
CA ARG A 43 -36.20 -1.18 1.33
C ARG A 43 -34.72 -0.90 1.60
N ASN A 44 -33.94 -1.93 1.95
CA ASN A 44 -32.51 -1.80 2.25
C ASN A 44 -31.63 -2.29 1.09
N GLY A 45 -32.22 -2.54 -0.07
CA GLY A 45 -31.56 -3.13 -1.22
C GLY A 45 -31.17 -4.60 -1.03
N TYR A 46 -30.21 -5.01 -1.85
CA TYR A 46 -29.68 -6.36 -1.95
C TYR A 46 -28.27 -6.41 -1.41
N TRP A 47 -27.88 -7.54 -0.83
CA TRP A 47 -26.52 -7.71 -0.35
C TRP A 47 -25.54 -7.85 -1.52
N VAL A 48 -24.52 -7.00 -1.59
CA VAL A 48 -23.61 -6.91 -2.75
C VAL A 48 -22.89 -8.23 -3.06
N ARG A 49 -22.60 -9.05 -2.05
CA ARG A 49 -21.95 -10.35 -2.23
C ARG A 49 -22.91 -11.46 -2.65
N ASP A 50 -24.20 -11.34 -2.35
CA ASP A 50 -25.23 -12.30 -2.72
C ASP A 50 -26.55 -11.56 -2.99
N MET A 51 -26.79 -11.29 -4.28
CA MET A 51 -27.97 -10.56 -4.75
C MET A 51 -29.27 -11.38 -4.64
N ALA A 52 -29.23 -12.64 -4.18
CA ALA A 52 -30.43 -13.41 -3.85
C ALA A 52 -30.98 -13.05 -2.45
N GLN A 53 -30.21 -12.34 -1.63
CA GLN A 53 -30.54 -12.02 -0.25
C GLN A 53 -30.90 -10.55 -0.05
N GLN A 54 -31.95 -10.31 0.75
CA GLN A 54 -32.35 -8.96 1.16
C GLN A 54 -31.37 -8.39 2.17
N CYS A 55 -30.99 -7.12 2.01
CA CYS A 55 -30.08 -6.48 2.95
C CYS A 55 -30.71 -6.31 4.34
N TYR A 56 -29.94 -6.63 5.39
CA TYR A 56 -30.36 -6.55 6.79
C TYR A 56 -31.69 -7.25 7.12
N THR A 57 -32.03 -8.33 6.42
CA THR A 57 -33.26 -9.10 6.67
C THR A 57 -32.96 -10.60 6.64
N GLY A 58 -33.78 -11.41 7.31
CA GLY A 58 -33.70 -12.88 7.24
C GLY A 58 -32.34 -13.44 7.65
N VAL A 59 -31.75 -14.27 6.77
CA VAL A 59 -30.46 -14.94 6.98
C VAL A 59 -29.32 -13.93 7.05
N HIS A 60 -29.34 -12.88 6.22
CA HIS A 60 -28.30 -11.86 6.21
C HIS A 60 -28.18 -11.17 7.57
N LEU A 61 -29.29 -10.75 8.17
CA LEU A 61 -29.27 -10.11 9.49
C LEU A 61 -28.90 -11.07 10.63
N ARG A 62 -29.45 -12.29 10.63
CA ARG A 62 -29.30 -13.21 11.77
C ARG A 62 -27.94 -13.90 11.82
N LEU A 63 -27.36 -14.20 10.67
CA LEU A 63 -26.13 -14.99 10.57
C LEU A 63 -24.94 -14.13 10.15
N TYR A 64 -25.05 -13.47 9.00
CA TYR A 64 -23.90 -12.83 8.36
C TYR A 64 -23.53 -11.50 9.02
N VAL A 65 -24.49 -10.67 9.43
CA VAL A 65 -24.21 -9.39 10.11
C VAL A 65 -23.39 -9.59 11.40
N PRO A 66 -23.74 -10.49 12.34
CA PRO A 66 -22.90 -10.76 13.52
C PRO A 66 -21.48 -11.24 13.17
N ILE A 67 -21.36 -12.11 12.16
CA ILE A 67 -20.05 -12.58 11.67
C ILE A 67 -19.25 -11.41 11.08
N GLY A 68 -19.90 -10.53 10.32
CA GLY A 68 -19.31 -9.31 9.78
C GLY A 68 -18.82 -8.38 10.89
N ILE A 69 -19.61 -8.18 11.95
CA ILE A 69 -19.24 -7.33 13.09
C ILE A 69 -17.98 -7.90 13.78
N ALA A 70 -17.99 -9.19 14.08
CA ALA A 70 -16.84 -9.87 14.66
C ALA A 70 -15.60 -9.76 13.73
N SER A 71 -15.80 -9.95 12.42
CA SER A 71 -14.73 -9.85 11.42
C SER A 71 -14.16 -8.44 11.33
N VAL A 72 -14.98 -7.39 11.39
CA VAL A 72 -14.51 -5.99 11.38
C VAL A 72 -13.70 -5.68 12.64
N LEU A 73 -14.18 -6.09 13.82
CA LEU A 73 -13.46 -5.88 15.08
C LEU A 73 -12.10 -6.58 15.08
N VAL A 74 -12.05 -7.83 14.62
CA VAL A 74 -10.82 -8.63 14.66
C VAL A 74 -9.88 -8.34 13.50
N LEU A 75 -10.38 -8.23 12.27
CA LEU A 75 -9.57 -8.15 11.05
C LEU A 75 -9.32 -6.72 10.57
N CYS A 76 -10.25 -5.80 10.77
CA CYS A 76 -10.04 -4.39 10.39
C CYS A 76 -9.35 -3.61 11.51
N PHE A 77 -9.88 -3.65 12.74
CA PHE A 77 -9.31 -2.87 13.85
C PHE A 77 -8.20 -3.60 14.62
N GLY A 78 -8.21 -4.93 14.62
CA GLY A 78 -7.20 -5.74 15.32
C GLY A 78 -5.76 -5.44 14.87
N PRO A 79 -5.42 -5.53 13.57
CA PRO A 79 -4.06 -5.27 13.09
C PRO A 79 -3.51 -3.87 13.41
N PRO A 80 -4.21 -2.75 13.11
CA PRO A 80 -3.70 -1.41 13.43
C PRO A 80 -3.53 -1.20 14.93
N LEU A 81 -4.48 -1.70 15.74
CA LEU A 81 -4.41 -1.60 17.20
C LEU A 81 -3.28 -2.46 17.77
N ALA A 82 -3.13 -3.70 17.31
CA ALA A 82 -2.06 -4.58 17.74
C ALA A 82 -0.69 -3.99 17.40
N SER A 83 -0.51 -3.48 16.17
CA SER A 83 0.70 -2.78 15.75
C SER A 83 1.01 -1.59 16.67
N PHE A 84 -0.01 -0.77 16.96
CA PHE A 84 0.14 0.41 17.82
C PHE A 84 0.52 0.03 19.25
N LEU A 85 -0.22 -0.90 19.87
CA LEU A 85 -0.01 -1.33 21.25
C LEU A 85 1.35 -2.00 21.45
N ILE A 86 1.79 -2.82 20.49
CA ILE A 86 3.11 -3.48 20.54
C ILE A 86 4.22 -2.43 20.57
N LEU A 87 4.15 -1.42 19.69
CA LEU A 87 5.16 -0.37 19.60
C LEU A 87 5.09 0.59 20.78
N TRP A 88 3.89 0.92 21.24
CA TRP A 88 3.69 1.76 22.42
C TRP A 88 4.27 1.14 23.67
N LYS A 89 4.05 -0.18 23.88
CA LYS A 89 4.60 -0.92 25.02
C LYS A 89 6.12 -0.94 25.04
N HIS A 90 6.77 -1.06 23.88
CA HIS A 90 8.23 -1.14 23.76
C HIS A 90 8.90 0.19 23.43
N ARG A 91 8.20 1.32 23.58
CA ARG A 91 8.69 2.65 23.14
C ARG A 91 10.03 3.07 23.78
N ALA A 92 10.26 2.69 25.03
CA ALA A 92 11.50 3.01 25.74
C ALA A 92 12.69 2.15 25.27
N GLU A 93 12.41 1.00 24.66
CA GLU A 93 13.40 -0.01 24.26
C GLU A 93 13.48 -0.20 22.73
N LEU A 94 12.91 0.73 21.95
CA LEU A 94 12.94 0.72 20.48
C LEU A 94 14.37 0.62 19.91
N GLY A 95 15.37 1.12 20.65
CA GLY A 95 16.79 1.03 20.29
C GLY A 95 17.47 -0.30 20.64
N SER A 96 16.81 -1.20 21.39
CA SER A 96 17.40 -2.48 21.79
C SER A 96 17.46 -3.47 20.63
N GLU A 97 18.52 -4.28 20.57
CA GLU A 97 18.70 -5.29 19.50
C GLU A 97 17.54 -6.29 19.45
N ARG A 98 16.96 -6.65 20.61
CA ARG A 98 15.85 -7.61 20.68
C ARG A 98 14.58 -7.08 20.03
N VAL A 99 14.19 -5.84 20.34
CA VAL A 99 13.00 -5.18 19.76
C VAL A 99 13.24 -4.93 18.27
N ARG A 100 14.45 -4.50 17.90
CA ARG A 100 14.80 -4.25 16.49
C ARG A 100 14.76 -5.53 15.66
N GLN A 101 15.29 -6.65 16.14
CA GLN A 101 15.23 -7.91 15.39
C GLN A 101 13.80 -8.39 15.13
N ARG A 102 12.87 -8.16 16.06
CA ARG A 102 11.49 -8.68 15.97
C ARG A 102 10.51 -7.72 15.31
N TYR A 103 10.65 -6.42 15.53
CA TYR A 103 9.67 -5.40 15.14
C TYR A 103 10.21 -4.36 14.16
N SER A 104 11.45 -4.48 13.69
CA SER A 104 12.04 -3.54 12.72
C SER A 104 11.15 -3.30 11.50
N PHE A 105 10.41 -4.30 11.03
CA PHE A 105 9.50 -4.14 9.90
C PHE A 105 8.42 -3.07 10.12
N LEU A 106 8.02 -2.81 11.37
CA LEU A 106 6.98 -1.84 11.74
C LEU A 106 7.51 -0.40 11.80
N PHE A 107 8.78 -0.20 12.15
CA PHE A 107 9.26 1.15 12.49
C PHE A 107 10.53 1.58 11.75
N ALA A 108 11.29 0.65 11.14
CA ALA A 108 12.61 0.96 10.60
C ALA A 108 12.60 1.92 9.40
N ARG A 109 11.48 2.01 8.67
CA ARG A 109 11.33 2.97 7.56
C ARG A 109 11.03 4.40 8.03
N TYR A 110 10.58 4.57 9.27
CA TYR A 110 10.11 5.84 9.80
C TYR A 110 11.16 6.56 10.65
N LYS A 111 10.95 7.87 10.82
CA LYS A 111 11.71 8.67 11.79
C LYS A 111 11.30 8.26 13.21
N PRO A 112 12.19 8.40 14.21
CA PRO A 112 11.88 8.03 15.60
C PRO A 112 10.63 8.72 16.18
N SER A 113 10.31 9.94 15.75
CA SER A 113 9.09 10.66 16.15
C SER A 113 7.79 10.05 15.62
N PHE A 114 7.88 9.26 14.54
CA PHE A 114 6.76 8.63 13.82
C PHE A 114 6.81 7.11 13.94
N PHE A 115 7.28 6.57 15.08
CA PHE A 115 7.45 5.13 15.27
C PHE A 115 6.14 4.33 15.10
N TRP A 116 4.98 4.95 15.33
CA TRP A 116 3.63 4.35 15.25
C TRP A 116 2.96 4.51 13.88
N TRP A 117 3.66 5.08 12.90
CA TRP A 117 3.07 5.45 11.61
C TRP A 117 2.56 4.26 10.78
N GLU A 118 3.10 3.06 11.00
CA GLU A 118 2.59 1.84 10.36
C GLU A 118 1.10 1.63 10.67
N SER A 119 0.68 1.89 11.90
CA SER A 119 -0.73 1.81 12.29
C SER A 119 -1.58 2.87 11.59
N VAL A 120 -1.03 4.06 11.32
CA VAL A 120 -1.72 5.11 10.55
C VAL A 120 -1.94 4.66 9.12
N LEU A 121 -0.91 4.11 8.47
CA LEU A 121 -1.05 3.61 7.10
C LEU A 121 -2.11 2.52 6.98
N MET A 122 -2.21 1.62 7.95
CA MET A 122 -3.28 0.62 7.98
C MET A 122 -4.68 1.21 8.14
N VAL A 123 -4.81 2.29 8.92
CA VAL A 123 -6.09 2.99 9.08
C VAL A 123 -6.43 3.76 7.81
N GLU A 124 -5.45 4.41 7.16
CA GLU A 124 -5.64 5.05 5.86
C GLU A 124 -6.06 4.03 4.79
N GLU A 125 -5.41 2.86 4.75
CA GLU A 125 -5.78 1.76 3.86
C GLU A 125 -7.20 1.24 4.15
N LEU A 126 -7.56 1.06 5.41
CA LEU A 126 -8.92 0.68 5.81
C LEU A 126 -9.95 1.70 5.36
N MET A 127 -9.65 2.99 5.48
CA MET A 127 -10.53 4.07 5.01
C MET A 127 -10.72 4.02 3.50
N LEU A 128 -9.65 3.79 2.73
CA LEU A 128 -9.73 3.65 1.27
C LEU A 128 -10.57 2.42 0.87
N VAL A 129 -10.37 1.28 1.54
CA VAL A 129 -11.18 0.06 1.33
C VAL A 129 -12.64 0.30 1.72
N ALA A 130 -12.90 1.02 2.82
CA ALA A 130 -14.26 1.35 3.22
C ALA A 130 -14.96 2.23 2.18
N VAL A 131 -14.29 3.28 1.69
CA VAL A 131 -14.81 4.14 0.61
C VAL A 131 -15.09 3.32 -0.64
N GLU A 132 -14.18 2.41 -1.02
CA GLU A 132 -14.35 1.54 -2.18
C GLU A 132 -15.54 0.58 -2.03
N VAL A 133 -15.70 -0.06 -0.86
CA VAL A 133 -16.78 -1.01 -0.58
C VAL A 133 -18.15 -0.33 -0.47
N PHE A 134 -18.26 0.72 0.34
CA PHE A 134 -19.54 1.42 0.54
C PHE A 134 -19.89 2.31 -0.65
N GLY A 135 -18.89 2.77 -1.41
CA GLY A 135 -19.11 3.52 -2.64
C GLY A 135 -19.88 2.75 -3.70
N ARG A 136 -19.85 1.41 -3.66
CA ARG A 136 -20.69 0.56 -4.54
C ARG A 136 -22.18 0.74 -4.32
N GLY A 137 -22.60 1.19 -3.14
CA GLY A 137 -24.01 1.46 -2.82
C GLY A 137 -24.51 2.82 -3.31
N LEU A 138 -23.64 3.67 -3.88
CA LEU A 138 -24.03 4.95 -4.44
C LEU A 138 -24.78 4.75 -5.77
N LYS A 139 -25.84 5.54 -5.99
CA LYS A 139 -26.69 5.44 -7.19
C LYS A 139 -25.97 5.72 -8.51
N SER A 140 -24.87 6.47 -8.46
CA SER A 140 -24.12 6.87 -9.64
C SER A 140 -22.63 6.59 -9.44
N VAL A 141 -22.04 5.89 -10.41
CA VAL A 141 -20.63 5.52 -10.43
C VAL A 141 -19.72 6.76 -10.44
N THR A 142 -20.17 7.87 -11.04
CA THR A 142 -19.48 9.17 -10.96
C THR A 142 -19.27 9.62 -9.52
N HIS A 143 -20.30 9.51 -8.67
CA HIS A 143 -20.17 9.89 -7.26
C HIS A 143 -19.20 8.98 -6.51
N GLN A 144 -19.21 7.67 -6.80
CA GLN A 144 -18.24 6.71 -6.25
C GLN A 144 -16.80 7.10 -6.60
N ILE A 145 -16.53 7.42 -7.87
CA ILE A 145 -15.21 7.84 -8.35
C ILE A 145 -14.77 9.14 -7.66
N LEU A 146 -15.67 10.13 -7.54
CA LEU A 146 -15.36 11.41 -6.91
C LEU A 146 -15.05 11.28 -5.41
N VAL A 147 -15.79 10.46 -4.68
CA VAL A 147 -15.52 10.19 -3.26
C VAL A 147 -14.18 9.46 -3.09
N MET A 148 -13.87 8.49 -3.97
CA MET A 148 -12.58 7.81 -3.97
C MET A 148 -11.42 8.77 -4.27
N LEU A 149 -11.60 9.67 -5.22
CA LEU A 149 -10.63 10.72 -5.55
C LEU A 149 -10.39 11.66 -4.36
N ALA A 150 -11.45 12.09 -3.69
CA ALA A 150 -11.36 12.91 -2.49
C ALA A 150 -10.59 12.18 -1.37
N ALA A 151 -10.86 10.89 -1.17
CA ALA A 151 -10.15 10.07 -0.19
C ALA A 151 -8.65 9.97 -0.50
N PHE A 152 -8.27 9.76 -1.77
CA PHE A 152 -6.86 9.77 -2.18
C PHE A 152 -6.18 11.12 -1.94
N VAL A 153 -6.86 12.24 -2.23
CA VAL A 153 -6.31 13.58 -1.97
C VAL A 153 -6.06 13.79 -0.49
N VAL A 154 -7.01 13.41 0.38
CA VAL A 154 -6.87 13.53 1.85
C VAL A 154 -5.72 12.66 2.36
N VAL A 155 -5.66 11.39 1.98
CA VAL A 155 -4.60 10.46 2.40
C VAL A 155 -3.22 10.95 1.89
N SER A 156 -3.14 11.43 0.66
CA SER A 156 -1.92 12.00 0.10
C SER A 156 -1.48 13.25 0.88
N ALA A 157 -2.41 14.15 1.22
CA ALA A 157 -2.12 15.33 2.00
C ALA A 157 -1.59 15.00 3.41
N ILE A 158 -2.18 14.02 4.10
CA ILE A 158 -1.73 13.56 5.42
C ILE A 158 -0.29 13.01 5.34
N ASN A 159 0.00 12.19 4.34
CA ASN A 159 1.34 11.60 4.16
C ASN A 159 2.41 12.65 3.80
N ILE A 160 2.09 13.60 2.92
CA ILE A 160 3.01 14.67 2.50
C ILE A 160 3.30 15.64 3.65
N THR A 161 2.30 16.00 4.44
CA THR A 161 2.45 16.94 5.56
C THR A 161 3.23 16.31 6.71
N SER A 162 2.97 15.05 7.02
CA SER A 162 3.60 14.35 8.15
C SER A 162 5.04 13.92 7.88
N LYS A 163 5.42 13.69 6.62
CA LYS A 163 6.78 13.25 6.19
C LYS A 163 7.38 12.18 7.12
N PRO A 164 6.68 11.06 7.34
CA PRO A 164 7.01 10.06 8.36
C PRO A 164 8.27 9.26 8.02
N ASN A 165 8.53 9.05 6.73
CA ASN A 165 9.62 8.23 6.24
C ASN A 165 11.00 8.87 6.44
N ARG A 166 12.00 8.04 6.72
CA ARG A 166 13.39 8.47 6.88
C ARG A 166 14.08 8.74 5.54
N LEU A 167 13.75 7.93 4.53
CA LEU A 167 14.34 8.03 3.19
C LEU A 167 13.40 8.80 2.26
N TRP A 168 13.90 9.87 1.67
CA TRP A 168 13.13 10.70 0.74
C TRP A 168 12.65 9.94 -0.50
N VAL A 169 13.43 8.95 -0.96
CA VAL A 169 13.05 8.07 -2.07
C VAL A 169 11.74 7.33 -1.76
N ILE A 170 11.52 6.85 -0.53
CA ILE A 170 10.28 6.15 -0.16
C ILE A 170 9.10 7.11 -0.23
N THR A 171 9.25 8.31 0.33
CA THR A 171 8.22 9.36 0.24
C THR A 171 7.87 9.71 -1.20
N MET A 172 8.86 9.79 -2.09
CA MET A 172 8.61 10.05 -3.52
C MET A 172 7.85 8.89 -4.18
N LEU A 173 8.21 7.64 -3.90
CA LEU A 173 7.50 6.48 -4.44
C LEU A 173 6.04 6.45 -3.97
N GLU A 174 5.79 6.67 -2.67
CA GLU A 174 4.43 6.77 -2.12
C GLU A 174 3.61 7.87 -2.81
N PHE A 175 4.21 9.06 -2.99
CA PHE A 175 3.56 10.18 -3.67
C PHE A 175 3.27 9.88 -5.14
N MET A 176 4.23 9.32 -5.88
CA MET A 176 4.04 8.93 -7.28
C MET A 176 2.95 7.87 -7.42
N SER A 177 2.92 6.87 -6.52
CA SER A 177 1.88 5.85 -6.54
C SER A 177 0.50 6.42 -6.30
N MET A 178 0.33 7.26 -5.28
CA MET A 178 -0.97 7.91 -5.01
C MET A 178 -1.41 8.80 -6.16
N THR A 179 -0.47 9.51 -6.79
CA THR A 179 -0.75 10.37 -7.95
C THR A 179 -1.20 9.56 -9.16
N VAL A 180 -0.52 8.46 -9.49
CA VAL A 180 -0.87 7.58 -10.60
C VAL A 180 -2.21 6.88 -10.37
N LEU A 181 -2.48 6.42 -9.14
CA LEU A 181 -3.77 5.81 -8.79
C LEU A 181 -4.92 6.83 -8.90
N SER A 182 -4.72 8.05 -8.39
CA SER A 182 -5.67 9.16 -8.52
C SER A 182 -5.94 9.51 -10.00
N LEU A 183 -4.89 9.59 -10.81
CA LEU A 183 -5.02 9.83 -12.25
C LEU A 183 -5.74 8.68 -12.95
N THR A 184 -5.46 7.42 -12.58
CA THR A 184 -6.11 6.24 -13.14
C THR A 184 -7.62 6.26 -12.88
N VAL A 185 -8.02 6.56 -11.64
CA VAL A 185 -9.44 6.69 -11.26
C VAL A 185 -10.10 7.90 -11.93
N SER A 186 -9.35 8.98 -12.15
CA SER A 186 -9.85 10.15 -12.89
C SER A 186 -10.06 9.83 -14.38
N LEU A 187 -9.15 9.08 -15.00
CA LEU A 187 -9.27 8.65 -16.39
C LEU A 187 -10.37 7.61 -16.57
N SER A 188 -10.63 6.76 -15.57
CA SER A 188 -11.71 5.78 -15.65
C SER A 188 -13.10 6.44 -15.67
N LEU A 189 -13.22 7.69 -15.21
CA LEU A 189 -14.47 8.46 -15.29
C LEU A 189 -14.95 8.65 -16.74
N PHE A 190 -14.03 8.81 -17.70
CA PHE A 190 -14.41 9.00 -19.11
C PHE A 190 -15.15 7.80 -19.72
N PHE A 191 -14.98 6.60 -19.16
CA PHE A 191 -15.72 5.40 -19.58
C PHE A 191 -17.15 5.32 -19.02
N VAL A 192 -17.44 6.11 -17.98
CA VAL A 192 -18.67 5.99 -17.17
C VAL A 192 -19.66 7.12 -17.47
N VAL A 193 -19.21 8.26 -17.98
CA VAL A 193 -20.07 9.43 -18.26
C VAL A 193 -21.02 9.15 -19.45
N ASP A 194 -22.24 9.72 -19.40
CA ASP A 194 -23.46 9.36 -20.14
C ASP A 194 -23.38 9.12 -21.67
N GLN A 195 -22.35 9.61 -22.37
CA GLN A 195 -22.20 9.35 -23.81
C GLN A 195 -21.03 8.41 -24.15
N GLY A 196 -20.30 7.96 -23.13
CA GLY A 196 -19.07 7.17 -23.29
C GLY A 196 -18.02 7.89 -24.15
N LEU A 197 -17.01 7.14 -24.54
CA LEU A 197 -16.01 7.58 -25.51
C LEU A 197 -16.33 6.98 -26.88
N SER A 198 -15.92 7.66 -27.96
CA SER A 198 -15.89 7.03 -29.28
C SER A 198 -14.91 5.84 -29.25
N GLY A 199 -15.09 4.84 -30.11
CA GLY A 199 -14.24 3.64 -30.08
C GLY A 199 -12.74 3.90 -30.29
N ALA A 200 -12.36 5.02 -30.92
CA ALA A 200 -10.96 5.44 -31.05
C ALA A 200 -10.43 6.09 -29.75
N ASP A 201 -11.26 6.90 -29.09
CA ASP A 201 -10.91 7.57 -27.84
C ASP A 201 -10.84 6.57 -26.68
N GLU A 202 -11.75 5.59 -26.64
CA GLU A 202 -11.78 4.51 -25.65
C GLU A 202 -10.45 3.73 -25.63
N ARG A 203 -9.97 3.31 -26.81
CA ARG A 203 -8.68 2.61 -26.96
C ARG A 203 -7.52 3.47 -26.52
N SER A 204 -7.56 4.76 -26.83
CA SER A 204 -6.50 5.72 -26.51
C SER A 204 -6.41 5.96 -25.00
N VAL A 205 -7.54 6.18 -24.32
CA VAL A 205 -7.58 6.36 -22.87
C VAL A 205 -7.21 5.06 -22.15
N GLY A 206 -7.69 3.91 -22.62
CA GLY A 206 -7.31 2.61 -22.05
C GLY A 206 -5.82 2.32 -22.17
N ALA A 207 -5.22 2.59 -23.33
CA ALA A 207 -3.77 2.48 -23.53
C ALA A 207 -2.99 3.44 -22.61
N LEU A 208 -3.46 4.67 -22.45
CA LEU A 208 -2.84 5.65 -21.56
C LEU A 208 -2.83 5.17 -20.10
N ILE A 209 -3.97 4.66 -19.59
CA ILE A 209 -4.07 4.08 -18.24
C ILE A 209 -3.04 2.96 -18.06
N LEU A 210 -2.96 2.04 -19.03
CA LEU A 210 -2.05 0.90 -18.98
C LEU A 210 -0.59 1.35 -18.98
N VAL A 211 -0.21 2.28 -19.87
CA VAL A 211 1.16 2.79 -19.98
C VAL A 211 1.60 3.46 -18.68
N ILE A 212 0.77 4.32 -18.09
CA ILE A 212 1.14 5.04 -16.85
C ILE A 212 1.34 4.07 -15.69
N ASN A 213 0.46 3.07 -15.52
CA ASN A 213 0.59 2.09 -14.44
C ASN A 213 1.80 1.16 -14.65
N VAL A 214 2.04 0.69 -15.87
CA VAL A 214 3.21 -0.15 -16.19
C VAL A 214 4.51 0.64 -16.01
N ALA A 215 4.55 1.91 -16.45
CA ALA A 215 5.72 2.76 -16.26
C ALA A 215 6.07 2.94 -14.77
N LEU A 216 5.06 3.18 -13.92
CA LEU A 216 5.26 3.27 -12.48
C LEU A 216 5.86 1.97 -11.90
N LEU A 217 5.31 0.81 -12.29
CA LEU A 217 5.82 -0.49 -11.84
C LEU A 217 7.27 -0.71 -12.27
N VAL A 218 7.63 -0.37 -13.51
CA VAL A 218 9.01 -0.46 -14.02
C VAL A 218 9.95 0.46 -13.23
N ILE A 219 9.51 1.69 -12.90
CA ILE A 219 10.29 2.62 -12.07
C ILE A 219 10.54 2.00 -10.68
N PHE A 220 9.51 1.43 -10.06
CA PHE A 220 9.60 0.81 -8.73
C PHE A 220 10.59 -0.36 -8.74
N LEU A 221 10.45 -1.26 -9.72
CA LEU A 221 11.38 -2.37 -9.91
C LEU A 221 12.81 -1.89 -10.15
N GLY A 222 13.01 -0.87 -10.99
CA GLY A 222 14.33 -0.30 -11.26
C GLY A 222 15.00 0.30 -10.02
N VAL A 223 14.25 1.00 -9.17
CA VAL A 223 14.74 1.56 -7.91
C VAL A 223 15.11 0.43 -6.93
N LEU A 224 14.26 -0.59 -6.80
CA LEU A 224 14.51 -1.76 -5.94
C LEU A 224 15.76 -2.53 -6.40
N LEU A 225 15.88 -2.81 -7.70
CA LEU A 225 17.01 -3.51 -8.27
C LEU A 225 18.32 -2.73 -8.10
N ARG A 226 18.33 -1.41 -8.33
CA ARG A 226 19.53 -0.59 -8.07
C ARG A 226 19.94 -0.63 -6.60
N GLY A 227 18.97 -0.58 -5.68
CA GLY A 227 19.22 -0.64 -4.24
C GLY A 227 19.81 -1.98 -3.76
N THR A 228 19.32 -3.10 -4.31
CA THR A 228 19.83 -4.45 -3.97
C THR A 228 21.16 -4.75 -4.69
N TRP A 229 21.31 -4.32 -5.94
CA TRP A 229 22.51 -4.56 -6.74
C TRP A 229 23.76 -3.89 -6.16
N GLY A 230 23.63 -2.67 -5.62
CA GLY A 230 24.73 -1.99 -4.93
C GLY A 230 25.23 -2.75 -3.69
N LYS A 231 24.30 -3.33 -2.91
CA LYS A 231 24.63 -4.17 -1.75
C LYS A 231 25.21 -5.52 -2.15
N LEU A 232 24.68 -6.14 -3.21
CA LEU A 232 25.16 -7.42 -3.71
C LEU A 232 26.57 -7.28 -4.31
N ARG A 233 26.82 -6.23 -5.11
CA ARG A 233 28.13 -5.96 -5.72
C ARG A 233 29.20 -5.64 -4.67
N SER A 234 28.86 -4.87 -3.64
CA SER A 234 29.81 -4.57 -2.54
C SER A 234 30.11 -5.81 -1.70
N THR A 235 29.12 -6.66 -1.44
CA THR A 235 29.33 -7.93 -0.73
C THR A 235 30.15 -8.92 -1.57
N ALA A 236 29.85 -9.04 -2.87
CA ALA A 236 30.62 -9.86 -3.81
C ALA A 236 32.07 -9.38 -3.94
N SER A 237 32.30 -8.07 -4.00
CA SER A 237 33.64 -7.49 -4.02
C SER A 237 34.42 -7.76 -2.72
N ARG A 238 33.78 -7.64 -1.54
CA ARG A 238 34.41 -7.99 -0.25
C ARG A 238 34.72 -9.49 -0.16
N ALA A 239 33.80 -10.35 -0.58
CA ALA A 239 34.02 -11.80 -0.63
C ALA A 239 35.19 -12.17 -1.56
N ASN A 240 35.30 -11.51 -2.72
CA ASN A 240 36.39 -11.71 -3.66
C ASN A 240 37.74 -11.22 -3.09
N CYS A 241 37.79 -10.07 -2.42
CA CYS A 241 38.99 -9.60 -1.72
C CYS A 241 39.44 -10.56 -0.60
N ILE A 242 38.50 -11.11 0.18
CA ILE A 242 38.81 -12.07 1.25
C ILE A 242 39.32 -13.39 0.65
N ALA A 243 38.71 -13.88 -0.44
CA ALA A 243 39.17 -15.07 -1.15
C ALA A 243 40.60 -14.89 -1.71
N ILE A 244 40.88 -13.74 -2.34
CA ILE A 244 42.22 -13.42 -2.86
C ILE A 244 43.24 -13.30 -1.71
N ALA A 245 42.88 -12.67 -0.59
CA ALA A 245 43.74 -12.55 0.60
C ALA A 245 44.03 -13.91 1.25
N ALA A 246 43.05 -14.82 1.28
CA ALA A 246 43.21 -16.17 1.79
C ALA A 246 44.13 -17.02 0.88
N LEU A 247 44.01 -16.88 -0.44
CA LEU A 247 44.87 -17.56 -1.42
C LEU A 247 46.32 -17.03 -1.37
N THR A 248 46.51 -15.72 -1.21
CA THR A 248 47.85 -15.12 -1.07
C THR A 248 48.51 -15.42 0.27
N ARG A 249 47.74 -15.52 1.38
CA ARG A 249 48.26 -16.02 2.68
C ARG A 249 48.67 -17.49 2.63
N ARG A 250 47.97 -18.33 1.87
CA ARG A 250 48.35 -19.74 1.65
C ARG A 250 49.59 -19.87 0.76
N SER A 251 49.77 -18.94 -0.18
CA SER A 251 50.94 -18.89 -1.08
C SER A 251 52.11 -18.14 -0.45
N GLY A 252 52.47 -18.48 0.79
CA GLY A 252 53.59 -17.91 1.53
C GLY A 252 54.92 -17.98 0.77
N LYS A 253 55.19 -16.97 -0.07
CA LYS A 253 56.52 -16.53 -0.46
C LYS A 253 56.74 -15.16 0.19
N LYS A 254 57.70 -15.13 1.11
CA LYS A 254 58.25 -13.92 1.73
C LYS A 254 58.54 -12.89 0.64
N CYS A 255 57.78 -11.80 0.60
CA CYS A 255 58.22 -10.63 -0.13
C CYS A 255 59.05 -9.79 0.84
N ALA A 256 60.35 -9.72 0.55
CA ALA A 256 61.34 -9.01 1.34
C ALA A 256 60.96 -7.54 1.47
N ARG A 257 61.06 -7.05 2.71
CA ARG A 257 61.17 -5.63 3.06
C ARG A 257 62.33 -5.03 2.25
N LYS A 258 62.02 -4.12 1.32
CA LYS A 258 62.98 -3.15 0.81
C LYS A 258 62.70 -1.83 1.51
N ASP A 259 63.53 -1.54 2.52
CA ASP A 259 63.74 -0.18 2.99
C ASP A 259 64.43 0.61 1.86
N HIS A 260 63.84 1.73 1.45
CA HIS A 260 64.55 2.90 0.95
C HIS A 260 63.69 4.14 1.27
N GLY A 261 64.26 5.02 2.10
CA GLY A 261 63.65 6.27 2.53
C GLY A 261 63.84 7.44 1.57
N ALA A 262 63.43 8.62 2.07
CA ALA A 262 63.38 9.95 1.47
C ALA A 262 62.13 10.19 0.58
N ASP A 263 61.39 11.29 0.61
CA ASP A 263 61.32 12.54 1.38
C ASP A 263 60.13 13.33 0.78
N GLY A 264 59.46 14.16 1.57
CA GLY A 264 58.85 15.40 1.07
C GLY A 264 57.45 15.42 0.44
N LYS A 265 56.52 16.11 1.17
CA LYS A 265 55.47 17.05 0.68
C LYS A 265 54.25 16.43 -0.03
N GLU A 266 53.01 16.92 0.00
CA GLU A 266 52.23 18.02 0.59
C GLU A 266 50.75 17.60 0.32
N LYS A 267 49.83 17.60 1.31
CA LYS A 267 48.81 18.64 1.60
C LYS A 267 47.62 18.77 0.60
N TRP A 268 46.41 18.58 1.16
CA TRP A 268 45.04 19.02 0.73
C TRP A 268 44.31 18.20 -0.36
N TYR A 269 42.97 18.06 -0.42
CA TYR A 269 41.85 18.84 0.13
C TYR A 269 40.68 17.95 0.61
N ARG A 270 39.95 18.48 1.59
CA ARG A 270 38.66 18.03 2.12
C ARG A 270 37.62 19.08 1.70
N TYR A 271 36.63 18.71 0.90
CA TYR A 271 35.30 19.29 0.81
C TYR A 271 34.33 18.19 0.39
#